data_AF-A0A662H603-F1
#
_entry.id   AF-A0A662H603-F1
#
_cell.length_a   1.000
_cell.length_b   1.000
_cell.length_c   1.000
_cell.angle_alpha   90.00
_cell.angle_beta   90.00
_cell.angle_gamma   90.00
#
_symmetry.space_group_name_H-M   'P 1'
#
loop_
_entity.id
_entity.type
_entity.pdbx_description
1 polymer ?
#
loop_
_entity_poly.entity_id
_entity_poly.type
_entity_poly.pdbx_seq_one_letter_code
_entity_poly.pdbx_strand_id
1 'polypeptide(L)'
;YEVLESLLPELPLYLTWDIGHSNTLDHDEKQREEAFFLRFLHKVKNVHLHDNWGKVDEHNIIGEGNINWGYYLELLDSKERVLILETRPRELAVLSMKRLLNVWHHNNKLTK
;
A
#
# COMPACT_ATOMS: atom_id res chain seq x y z
N TYR A 1 18.79 -5.75 2.85
CA TYR A 1 18.49 -4.77 1.78
C TYR A 1 19.63 -4.60 0.80
N GLU A 2 20.90 -4.47 1.21
CA GLU A 2 22.04 -4.13 0.32
C GLU A 2 22.14 -4.95 -0.99
N VAL A 3 21.92 -6.28 -0.94
CA VAL A 3 21.93 -7.13 -2.15
C VAL A 3 20.73 -6.85 -3.07
N LEU A 4 19.54 -6.64 -2.51
CA LEU A 4 18.35 -6.34 -3.31
C LEU A 4 18.47 -4.94 -3.95
N GLU A 5 18.99 -3.97 -3.21
CA GLU A 5 19.21 -2.60 -3.67
C GLU A 5 20.21 -2.53 -4.82
N SER A 6 21.26 -3.35 -4.81
CA SER A 6 22.24 -3.38 -5.91
C SER A 6 21.74 -4.12 -7.14
N LEU A 7 20.84 -5.10 -6.99
CA LEU A 7 20.32 -5.89 -8.09
C LEU A 7 19.10 -5.28 -8.79
N LEU A 8 18.29 -4.48 -8.06
CA LEU A 8 17.08 -3.86 -8.62
C LEU A 8 17.32 -2.96 -9.84
N PRO A 9 18.40 -2.16 -9.90
CA PRO A 9 18.73 -1.36 -11.09
C PRO A 9 19.18 -2.23 -12.28
N GLU A 10 19.89 -3.32 -12.01
CA GLU A 10 20.55 -4.16 -13.02
C GLU A 10 19.63 -5.18 -13.69
N LEU A 11 18.53 -5.54 -13.02
CA LEU A 11 17.62 -6.57 -13.48
C LEU A 11 16.24 -5.99 -13.86
N PRO A 12 15.51 -6.62 -14.79
CA PRO A 12 14.13 -6.27 -15.11
C PRO A 12 13.16 -6.80 -14.02
N LEU A 13 13.51 -6.57 -12.76
CA LEU A 13 12.71 -6.90 -11.58
C LEU A 13 11.89 -5.68 -11.14
N TYR A 14 10.70 -5.97 -10.63
CA TYR A 14 9.78 -4.99 -10.07
C TYR A 14 9.31 -5.47 -8.69
N LEU A 15 8.82 -4.53 -7.90
CA LEU A 15 8.38 -4.74 -6.54
C LEU A 15 6.85 -4.76 -6.47
N THR A 16 6.34 -5.63 -5.60
CA THR A 16 4.99 -5.56 -5.07
C THR A 16 5.08 -5.01 -3.66
N TRP A 17 4.41 -3.89 -3.39
CA TRP A 17 4.33 -3.36 -2.03
C TRP A 17 3.02 -3.78 -1.38
N ASP A 18 3.11 -4.55 -0.31
CA ASP A 18 1.97 -4.83 0.54
C ASP A 18 1.91 -3.83 1.71
N ILE A 19 0.91 -2.95 1.66
CA ILE A 19 0.70 -1.90 2.68
C ILE A 19 0.22 -2.52 3.99
N GLY A 20 -0.60 -3.57 3.91
CA GLY A 20 -1.13 -4.22 5.09
C GLY A 20 -0.03 -4.97 5.82
N HIS A 21 0.79 -5.76 5.13
CA HIS A 21 1.97 -6.39 5.73
C HIS A 21 2.91 -5.36 6.37
N SER A 22 3.19 -4.24 5.67
CA SER A 22 4.04 -3.17 6.20
C SER A 22 3.49 -2.60 7.52
N ASN A 23 2.17 -2.57 7.69
CA ASN A 23 1.55 -2.08 8.91
C ASN A 23 1.67 -3.06 10.10
N THR A 24 1.88 -4.35 9.85
CA THR A 24 2.09 -5.36 10.91
C THR A 24 3.50 -5.37 11.49
N LEU A 25 4.44 -4.67 10.85
CA LEU A 25 5.82 -4.58 11.30
C LEU A 25 5.92 -3.68 12.54
N ASP A 26 6.88 -3.98 13.42
CA ASP A 26 7.24 -3.10 14.53
C ASP A 26 7.71 -1.73 13.99
N HIS A 27 7.58 -0.69 14.80
CA HIS A 27 7.78 0.70 14.39
C HIS A 27 9.08 0.93 13.57
N ASP A 28 10.22 0.45 14.07
CA ASP A 28 11.51 0.66 13.40
C ASP A 28 11.65 -0.19 12.12
N GLU A 29 11.01 -1.36 12.06
CA GLU A 29 10.97 -2.21 10.87
C GLU A 29 10.07 -1.60 9.79
N LYS A 30 8.87 -1.14 10.18
CA LYS A 30 7.95 -0.42 9.31
C LYS A 30 8.63 0.78 8.67
N GLN A 31 9.33 1.60 9.45
CA GLN A 31 10.05 2.76 8.91
C GLN A 31 11.11 2.38 7.87
N ARG A 32 11.86 1.29 8.12
CA ARG A 32 12.87 0.79 7.16
C ARG A 32 12.23 0.25 5.89
N GLU A 33 11.14 -0.51 6.02
CA GLU A 33 10.39 -1.07 4.90
C GLU A 33 9.80 0.04 4.03
N GLU A 34 9.12 1.02 4.62
CA GLU A 34 8.56 2.16 3.92
C GLU A 34 9.64 2.99 3.24
N ALA A 35 10.77 3.26 3.92
CA ALA A 35 11.89 3.98 3.33
C ALA A 35 12.46 3.25 2.11
N PHE A 36 12.53 1.91 2.15
CA PHE A 36 12.95 1.10 1.02
C PHE A 36 12.00 1.25 -0.17
N PHE A 37 10.69 1.10 0.05
CA PHE A 37 9.70 1.25 -1.03
C PHE A 37 9.63 2.66 -1.59
N LEU A 38 9.72 3.69 -0.74
CA LEU A 38 9.74 5.09 -1.17
C LEU A 38 10.93 5.38 -2.08
N ARG A 39 12.12 4.91 -1.71
CA ARG A 39 13.33 5.06 -2.53
C ARG A 39 13.24 4.34 -3.87
N PHE A 40 12.61 3.16 -3.91
CA PHE A 40 12.40 2.38 -5.13
C PHE A 40 10.98 2.48 -5.69
N LEU A 41 10.27 3.58 -5.43
CA LEU A 41 8.85 3.71 -5.78
C LEU A 41 8.61 3.57 -7.30
N HIS A 42 9.60 3.95 -8.11
CA HIS A 42 9.59 3.79 -9.57
C HIS A 42 9.67 2.32 -10.04
N LYS A 43 10.13 1.40 -9.18
CA LYS A 43 10.16 -0.05 -9.42
C LYS A 43 8.94 -0.76 -8.81
N VAL A 44 8.07 -0.07 -8.07
CA VAL A 44 6.82 -0.63 -7.56
C VAL A 44 5.77 -0.66 -8.67
N LYS A 45 5.32 -1.86 -9.05
CA LYS A 45 4.29 -2.04 -10.11
C LYS A 45 2.97 -2.56 -9.58
N ASN A 46 2.99 -3.36 -8.51
CA ASN A 46 1.79 -3.84 -7.85
C ASN A 46 1.75 -3.33 -6.41
N VAL A 47 0.56 -3.04 -5.91
CA VAL A 47 0.35 -2.71 -4.50
C VAL A 47 -0.84 -3.47 -3.99
N HIS A 48 -0.64 -4.20 -2.89
CA HIS A 48 -1.71 -4.91 -2.21
C HIS A 48 -2.32 -4.03 -1.13
N LEU A 49 -3.65 -4.00 -1.10
CA LEU A 49 -4.44 -3.14 -0.26
C LEU A 49 -5.41 -3.99 0.58
N HIS A 50 -5.17 -3.98 1.87
CA HIS A 50 -6.07 -4.44 2.91
C HIS A 50 -5.69 -3.75 4.23
N ASP A 51 -6.62 -3.66 5.17
CA ASP A 51 -6.39 -2.99 6.44
C ASP A 51 -6.05 -3.97 7.56
N ASN A 52 -5.47 -3.46 8.64
CA ASN A 52 -5.27 -4.19 9.89
C ASN A 52 -4.98 -3.23 11.06
N TRP A 53 -4.91 -3.75 12.28
CA TRP A 53 -4.60 -2.99 13.49
C TRP A 53 -3.10 -2.94 13.82
N GLY A 54 -2.26 -3.45 12.93
CA GLY A 54 -0.80 -3.38 13.02
C GLY A 54 -0.16 -4.44 13.92
N LYS A 55 -0.84 -5.56 14.16
CA LYS A 55 -0.28 -6.70 14.91
C LYS A 55 -0.44 -8.03 14.18
N VAL A 56 -1.60 -8.22 13.55
CA VAL A 56 -1.90 -9.43 12.80
C VAL A 56 -2.30 -9.01 11.40
N ASP A 57 -1.95 -9.86 10.44
CA ASP A 57 -2.34 -9.70 9.07
C ASP A 57 -3.82 -10.09 8.86
N GLU A 58 -4.72 -9.20 9.24
CA GLU A 58 -6.15 -9.51 9.37
C GLU A 58 -6.92 -9.42 8.04
N HIS A 59 -6.34 -8.81 7.00
CA HIS A 59 -7.02 -8.52 5.74
C HIS A 59 -8.39 -7.82 5.91
N ASN A 60 -8.48 -6.86 6.82
CA ASN A 60 -9.70 -6.12 7.11
C ASN A 60 -10.13 -5.23 5.94
N ILE A 61 -11.40 -4.85 5.94
CA ILE A 61 -11.96 -3.85 5.03
C ILE A 61 -11.21 -2.53 5.23
N ILE A 62 -10.91 -1.84 4.12
CA ILE A 62 -10.26 -0.53 4.14
C ILE A 62 -11.00 0.42 5.10
N GLY A 63 -10.28 1.05 6.02
CA GLY A 63 -10.82 1.95 7.03
C GLY A 63 -11.40 1.25 8.27
N GLU A 64 -11.27 -0.06 8.41
CA GLU A 64 -11.57 -0.78 9.67
C GLU A 64 -10.34 -1.04 10.52
N GLY A 65 -9.14 -0.73 10.03
CA GLY A 65 -7.91 -0.77 10.79
C GLY A 65 -7.36 0.62 11.08
N ASN A 66 -6.04 0.72 11.23
CA ASN A 66 -5.35 1.96 11.58
C ASN A 66 -4.42 2.49 10.48
N ILE A 67 -4.53 1.98 9.26
CA ILE A 67 -3.73 2.43 8.12
C ILE A 67 -4.19 3.80 7.63
N ASN A 68 -3.25 4.72 7.43
CA ASN A 68 -3.53 6.03 6.84
C ASN A 68 -3.65 5.95 5.31
N TRP A 69 -4.80 5.50 4.81
CA TRP A 69 -5.07 5.38 3.38
C TRP A 69 -5.01 6.71 2.63
N GLY A 70 -5.24 7.84 3.29
CA GLY A 70 -5.09 9.17 2.67
C GLY A 70 -3.65 9.39 2.21
N TYR A 71 -2.68 9.11 3.09
CA TYR A 71 -1.25 9.19 2.79
C TYR A 71 -0.83 8.24 1.66
N TYR A 72 -1.19 6.95 1.76
CA TYR A 72 -0.77 6.00 0.72
C TYR A 72 -1.44 6.26 -0.62
N LEU A 73 -2.71 6.68 -0.68
CA LEU A 73 -3.34 7.00 -1.96
C LEU A 73 -2.68 8.20 -2.65
N GLU A 74 -2.26 9.22 -1.89
CA GLU A 74 -1.51 10.36 -2.43
C GLU A 74 -0.13 9.92 -2.96
N LEU A 75 0.57 9.06 -2.21
CA LEU A 75 1.85 8.49 -2.62
C LEU A 75 1.73 7.63 -3.89
N LEU A 76 0.63 6.89 -3.99
CA LEU A 76 0.41 5.88 -5.03
C LEU A 76 -0.31 6.42 -6.27
N ASP A 77 -0.69 7.69 -6.32
CA ASP A 77 -1.37 8.37 -7.43
C ASP A 77 -0.51 8.47 -8.71
N SER A 78 -0.27 7.33 -9.35
CA SER A 78 0.27 7.27 -10.71
C SER A 78 -0.40 6.17 -11.51
N LYS A 79 -0.62 6.43 -12.81
CA LYS A 79 -1.26 5.51 -13.75
C LYS A 79 -0.44 4.24 -14.04
N GLU A 80 0.76 4.12 -13.47
CA GLU A 80 1.68 3.02 -13.75
C GLU A 80 1.60 1.86 -12.75
N ARG A 81 0.81 2.00 -11.67
CA ARG A 81 0.69 1.01 -10.61
C ARG A 81 -0.65 0.31 -10.64
N VAL A 82 -0.63 -1.00 -10.43
CA VAL A 82 -1.81 -1.84 -10.26
C VAL A 82 -2.12 -1.96 -8.77
N LEU A 83 -3.28 -1.46 -8.36
CA LEU A 83 -3.78 -1.56 -6.99
C LEU A 83 -4.69 -2.78 -6.85
N ILE A 84 -4.38 -3.67 -5.90
CA ILE A 84 -5.02 -4.98 -5.74
C ILE A 84 -5.68 -5.04 -4.36
N LEU A 85 -7.00 -5.24 -4.34
CA LEU A 85 -7.74 -5.43 -3.08
C LEU A 85 -7.67 -6.89 -2.62
N GLU A 86 -7.08 -7.09 -1.44
CA GLU A 86 -6.89 -8.42 -0.84
C GLU A 86 -7.87 -8.69 0.30
N THR A 87 -9.07 -8.14 0.19
CA THR A 87 -10.18 -8.42 1.10
C THR A 87 -11.05 -9.55 0.55
N ARG A 88 -11.48 -10.45 1.42
CA ARG A 88 -12.31 -11.61 1.07
C ARG A 88 -13.45 -11.76 2.08
N PRO A 89 -14.65 -12.21 1.68
CA PRO A 89 -15.07 -12.56 0.31
C PRO A 89 -15.26 -11.33 -0.61
N ARG A 90 -15.71 -11.57 -1.85
CA ARG A 90 -15.87 -10.54 -2.92
C ARG A 90 -16.65 -9.32 -2.46
N GLU A 91 -17.69 -9.51 -1.65
CA GLU A 91 -18.56 -8.46 -1.14
C GLU A 91 -17.79 -7.46 -0.28
N LEU A 92 -16.82 -7.95 0.50
CA LEU A 92 -15.97 -7.10 1.34
C LEU A 92 -14.95 -6.34 0.49
N ALA A 93 -14.43 -6.95 -0.59
CA ALA A 93 -13.60 -6.23 -1.56
C ALA A 93 -14.38 -5.08 -2.23
N VAL A 94 -15.66 -5.27 -2.56
CA VAL A 94 -16.52 -4.20 -3.08
C VAL A 94 -16.70 -3.08 -2.06
N LEU A 95 -16.86 -3.41 -0.77
CA LEU A 95 -16.96 -2.40 0.28
C LEU A 95 -15.65 -1.62 0.46
N SER A 96 -14.51 -2.31 0.47
CA SER A 96 -13.18 -1.70 0.49
C SER A 96 -12.98 -0.73 -0.68
N MET A 97 -13.35 -1.13 -1.90
CA MET A 97 -13.28 -0.28 -3.08
C MET A 97 -14.09 1.01 -2.91
N LYS A 98 -15.34 0.92 -2.40
CA LYS A 98 -16.18 2.10 -2.14
C LYS A 98 -15.54 3.05 -1.13
N ARG A 99 -14.92 2.52 -0.08
CA ARG A 99 -14.24 3.33 0.94
C ARG A 99 -12.98 4.01 0.38
N LEU A 100 -12.16 3.30 -0.40
CA LEU A 100 -11.02 3.91 -1.10
C LEU A 100 -11.44 5.05 -2.03
N LEU A 101 -12.53 4.87 -2.80
CA LEU A 101 -13.06 5.94 -3.66
C LEU A 101 -13.47 7.18 -2.86
N ASN A 102 -14.06 7.01 -1.68
CA ASN A 102 -14.40 8.15 -0.81
C ASN A 102 -13.15 8.89 -0.34
N VAL A 103 -12.09 8.18 0.08
CA VAL A 103 -10.81 8.79 0.46
C VAL A 103 -10.20 9.51 -0.73
N TRP A 104 -10.16 8.87 -1.91
CA TRP A 104 -9.65 9.47 -3.14
C TRP A 104 -10.35 10.78 -3.50
N HIS A 105 -11.69 10.78 -3.50
CA HIS A 105 -12.49 11.97 -3.79
C HIS A 105 -12.29 13.07 -2.75
N HIS A 106 -12.08 12.71 -1.48
CA HIS A 106 -11.77 13.67 -0.43
C HIS A 106 -10.40 14.33 -0.67
N ASN A 107 -9.35 13.55 -0.93
CA ASN A 107 -8.01 14.07 -1.23
C ASN A 107 -8.02 15.00 -2.44
N ASN A 108 -8.68 14.60 -3.54
CA ASN A 108 -8.76 15.39 -4.77
C ASN A 108 -9.60 16.68 -4.66
N LYS A 109 -10.42 16.82 -3.61
CA LYS A 109 -11.14 18.07 -3.30
C LYS A 109 -10.28 19.03 -2.49
N LEU A 110 -9.32 18.53 -1.71
CA LEU A 110 -8.42 19.34 -0.89
C LEU A 110 -7.23 19.88 -1.69
N THR A 111 -6.90 19.27 -2.82
CA THR A 111 -5.79 19.66 -3.71
C THR A 111 -6.21 20.60 -4.86
N LYS A 112 -7.49 20.99 -4.93
CA LYS A 112 -8.03 21.97 -5.89
C LYS A 112 -8.38 23.27 -5.19
#